data_AF-A0A382ZI50-F1
#
_entry.id   AF-A0A382ZI50-F1
#
_cell.length_a   1.000
_cell.length_b   1.000
_cell.length_c   1.000
_cell.angle_alpha   90.00
_cell.angle_beta   90.00
_cell.angle_gamma   90.00
#
_symmetry.space_group_name_H-M   'P 1'
#
loop_
_entity.id
_entity.type
_entity.pdbx_description
1 polymer ?
#
loop_
_entity_poly.entity_id
_entity_poly.type
_entity_poly.pdbx_seq_one_letter_code
_entity_poly.pdbx_strand_id
1 'polypeptide(L)'
;EYVIAQASALLDKKNKFTELLVPVRYKNEFSLMPPERVDFMDVSPQQVVSIAASLIPFLEHDDANRALMGSNMMRQAVPTLRTETPLVGTGMERIVARDSGSCVIAKRGGYIETVDASRIVVRVNENEIKPGDSGVDIYNIIKYTRSNQNTCVNQRPIVSEGDKISKNDILADGPSVDLGELSLGQNIRIAFMPWNGYNFEDSILISDGLVSEDKFTSIHIQELTCIARDTKLGSEEVSADIPNVGESALSKLDEFG
;
A
#
# COMPACT_ATOMS: atom_id res chain seq x y z
N GLU A 1 29.21 3.12 -29.00
CA GLU A 1 29.18 3.54 -27.58
C GLU A 1 28.46 4.87 -27.53
N TYR A 2 27.55 5.06 -26.58
CA TYR A 2 26.65 6.21 -26.57
C TYR A 2 26.94 7.17 -25.40
N VAL A 3 26.75 8.45 -25.63
CA VAL A 3 26.84 9.53 -24.64
C VAL A 3 25.43 9.85 -24.13
N ILE A 4 25.22 9.69 -22.82
CA ILE A 4 23.89 9.85 -22.20
C ILE A 4 23.89 11.09 -21.30
N ALA A 5 23.02 12.06 -21.59
CA ALA A 5 22.80 13.23 -20.75
C ALA A 5 21.86 12.94 -19.57
N GLN A 6 22.07 13.65 -18.46
CA GLN A 6 21.21 13.56 -17.28
C GLN A 6 19.81 14.15 -17.54
N ALA A 7 18.79 13.59 -16.88
CA ALA A 7 17.39 14.04 -17.02
C ALA A 7 17.15 15.47 -16.52
N SER A 8 18.02 15.98 -15.63
CA SER A 8 17.97 17.33 -15.07
C SER A 8 18.60 18.41 -15.97
N ALA A 9 19.18 18.04 -17.12
CA ALA A 9 19.78 18.99 -18.04
C ALA A 9 18.73 19.98 -18.57
N LEU A 10 19.08 21.26 -18.61
CA LEU A 10 18.18 22.33 -19.02
C LEU A 10 17.96 22.31 -20.55
N LEU A 11 16.67 22.31 -20.93
CA LEU A 11 16.22 22.31 -22.32
C LEU A 11 15.40 23.58 -22.62
N ASP A 12 15.55 24.11 -23.83
CA ASP A 12 14.69 25.18 -24.36
C ASP A 12 13.36 24.58 -24.90
N LYS A 13 12.37 25.43 -25.20
CA LYS A 13 11.06 25.07 -25.76
C LYS A 13 11.12 24.27 -27.08
N LYS A 14 12.27 24.25 -27.74
CA LYS A 14 12.53 23.47 -28.95
C LYS A 14 13.26 22.14 -28.68
N ASN A 15 13.30 21.68 -27.42
CA ASN A 15 14.02 20.49 -26.97
C ASN A 15 15.51 20.51 -27.34
N LYS A 16 16.15 21.67 -27.21
CA LYS A 16 17.60 21.82 -27.37
C LYS A 16 18.24 22.15 -26.03
N PHE A 17 19.42 21.60 -25.77
CA PHE A 17 20.21 21.96 -24.59
C PHE A 17 20.53 23.46 -24.60
N THR A 18 20.32 24.13 -23.46
CA THR A 18 20.60 25.57 -23.30
C THR A 18 22.06 25.83 -22.94
N GLU A 19 22.73 24.86 -22.35
CA GLU A 19 24.11 24.98 -21.86
C GLU A 19 25.12 24.58 -22.94
N LEU A 20 26.30 25.23 -22.92
CA LEU A 20 27.41 24.92 -23.84
C LEU A 20 28.08 23.58 -23.54
N LEU A 21 27.99 23.13 -22.29
CA LEU A 21 28.56 21.88 -21.80
C LEU A 21 27.51 21.19 -20.94
N VAL A 22 27.13 19.98 -21.31
CA VAL A 22 26.08 19.20 -20.64
C VAL A 22 26.73 18.10 -19.78
N PRO A 23 26.26 17.87 -18.55
CA PRO A 23 26.69 16.71 -17.75
C PRO A 23 26.21 15.42 -18.40
N VAL A 24 27.18 14.60 -18.81
CA VAL A 24 26.94 13.33 -19.49
C VAL A 24 27.67 12.19 -18.81
N ARG A 25 27.13 10.99 -18.98
CA ARG A 25 27.79 9.74 -18.65
C ARG A 25 28.27 9.08 -19.94
N TYR A 26 29.57 8.83 -20.02
CA TYR A 26 30.21 8.13 -21.13
C TYR A 26 31.20 7.11 -20.57
N LYS A 27 31.10 5.84 -20.98
CA LYS A 27 31.93 4.74 -20.47
C LYS A 27 31.97 4.61 -18.93
N ASN A 28 30.82 4.85 -18.28
CA ASN A 28 30.69 4.90 -16.82
C ASN A 28 31.48 6.02 -16.12
N GLU A 29 32.03 6.97 -16.86
CA GLU A 29 32.63 8.19 -16.32
C GLU A 29 31.69 9.38 -16.50
N PHE A 30 31.68 10.26 -15.51
CA PHE A 30 30.97 11.53 -15.57
C PHE A 30 31.89 12.57 -16.21
N SER A 31 31.43 13.18 -17.30
CA SER A 31 32.17 14.23 -18.01
C SER A 31 31.22 15.31 -18.50
N LEU A 32 31.78 16.45 -18.88
CA LEU A 32 31.06 17.53 -19.54
C LEU A 32 31.35 17.46 -21.03
N MET A 33 30.32 17.37 -21.86
CA MET A 33 30.47 17.33 -23.32
C MET A 33 29.57 18.36 -24.00
N PRO A 34 29.95 18.86 -25.19
CA PRO A 34 29.09 19.71 -26.00
C PRO A 34 27.78 18.98 -26.39
N PRO A 35 26.65 19.70 -26.52
CA PRO A 35 25.36 19.16 -26.94
C PRO A 35 25.39 18.30 -28.21
N GLU A 36 26.28 18.60 -29.15
CA GLU A 36 26.39 17.88 -30.44
C GLU A 36 26.90 16.45 -30.30
N ARG A 37 27.55 16.13 -29.17
CA ARG A 37 28.07 14.78 -28.87
C ARG A 37 27.10 13.93 -28.06
N VAL A 38 25.95 14.47 -27.65
CA VAL A 38 24.96 13.74 -26.85
C VAL A 38 24.10 12.89 -27.77
N ASP A 39 24.06 11.57 -27.53
CA ASP A 39 23.24 10.63 -28.31
C ASP A 39 21.85 10.44 -27.70
N PHE A 40 21.79 10.34 -26.37
CA PHE A 40 20.56 10.06 -25.61
C PHE A 40 20.46 10.90 -24.34
N MET A 41 19.27 10.94 -23.75
CA MET A 41 18.99 11.59 -22.47
C MET A 41 18.15 10.67 -21.60
N ASP A 42 18.40 10.67 -20.30
CA ASP A 42 17.62 9.98 -19.30
C ASP A 42 16.15 10.46 -19.29
N VAL A 43 15.19 9.56 -19.06
CA VAL A 43 13.75 9.88 -19.19
C VAL A 43 13.22 10.62 -17.96
N SER A 44 13.65 10.20 -16.76
CA SER A 44 13.22 10.79 -15.49
C SER A 44 14.30 10.59 -14.43
N PRO A 45 14.52 11.55 -13.52
CA PRO A 45 15.40 11.36 -12.36
C PRO A 45 14.98 10.16 -11.48
N GLN A 46 13.69 9.84 -11.45
CA GLN A 46 13.14 8.72 -10.66
C GLN A 46 13.54 7.34 -11.20
N GLN A 47 14.04 7.24 -12.43
CA GLN A 47 14.39 5.94 -13.04
C GLN A 47 15.56 5.22 -12.34
N VAL A 48 16.37 5.97 -11.57
CA VAL A 48 17.57 5.45 -10.90
C VAL A 48 17.22 4.74 -9.58
N VAL A 49 16.08 5.10 -8.97
CA VAL A 49 15.68 4.63 -7.64
C VAL A 49 14.60 3.55 -7.73
N SER A 50 14.57 2.66 -6.73
CA SER A 50 13.50 1.65 -6.63
C SER A 50 12.17 2.29 -6.24
N ILE A 51 11.07 1.57 -6.45
CA ILE A 51 9.71 2.01 -6.05
C ILE A 51 9.68 2.40 -4.57
N ALA A 52 10.28 1.61 -3.68
CA ALA A 52 10.30 1.90 -2.26
C ALA A 52 11.06 3.21 -1.95
N ALA A 53 12.23 3.41 -2.57
CA ALA A 53 13.00 4.64 -2.38
C ALA A 53 12.28 5.87 -2.98
N SER A 54 11.54 5.69 -4.09
CA SER A 54 10.78 6.78 -4.71
C SER A 54 9.57 7.25 -3.90
N LEU A 55 9.17 6.52 -2.85
CA LEU A 55 8.14 6.96 -1.89
C LEU A 55 8.69 7.86 -0.79
N ILE A 56 10.02 8.01 -0.67
CA ILE A 56 10.64 8.86 0.34
C ILE A 56 10.68 10.30 -0.19
N PRO A 57 9.94 11.26 0.41
CA PRO A 57 10.06 12.66 0.04
C PRO A 57 11.43 13.20 0.49
N PHE A 58 11.98 14.17 -0.24
CA PHE A 58 13.27 14.81 0.07
C PHE A 58 14.47 13.84 0.11
N LEU A 59 14.42 12.76 -0.69
CA LEU A 59 15.47 11.75 -0.79
C LEU A 59 16.86 12.34 -1.11
N GLU A 60 16.90 13.44 -1.86
CA GLU A 60 18.11 14.18 -2.20
C GLU A 60 18.83 14.82 -1.00
N HIS A 61 18.14 14.95 0.14
CA HIS A 61 18.68 15.51 1.38
C HIS A 61 19.10 14.44 2.40
N ASP A 62 18.83 13.17 2.12
CA ASP A 62 19.15 12.05 3.00
C ASP A 62 20.44 11.34 2.60
N ASP A 63 21.17 10.84 3.62
CA ASP A 63 22.28 9.94 3.38
C ASP A 63 21.79 8.58 2.83
N ALA A 64 22.57 7.98 1.94
CA ALA A 64 22.20 6.74 1.26
C ALA A 64 21.89 5.59 2.23
N ASN A 65 22.59 5.49 3.37
CA ASN A 65 22.31 4.44 4.35
C ASN A 65 20.98 4.67 5.07
N ARG A 66 20.61 5.93 5.32
CA ARG A 66 19.31 6.27 5.92
C ARG A 66 18.16 6.01 4.96
N ALA A 67 18.33 6.37 3.68
CA ALA A 67 17.36 6.05 2.63
C ALA A 67 17.15 4.53 2.49
N LEU A 68 18.23 3.75 2.56
CA LEU A 68 18.17 2.28 2.54
C LEU A 68 17.39 1.73 3.75
N MET A 69 17.68 2.23 4.95
CA MET A 69 16.96 1.84 6.17
C MET A 69 15.48 2.21 6.07
N GLY A 70 15.15 3.44 5.66
CA GLY A 70 13.76 3.90 5.49
C GLY A 70 12.99 3.04 4.49
N SER A 71 13.60 2.72 3.34
CA SER A 71 13.00 1.84 2.34
C SER A 71 12.71 0.44 2.87
N ASN A 72 13.58 -0.10 3.75
CA ASN A 72 13.39 -1.40 4.37
C ASN A 72 12.32 -1.37 5.48
N MET A 73 12.29 -0.31 6.28
CA MET A 73 11.30 -0.12 7.34
C MET A 73 9.89 0.00 6.79
N MET A 74 9.68 0.71 5.66
CA MET A 74 8.37 0.82 5.02
C MET A 74 7.77 -0.54 4.65
N ARG A 75 8.59 -1.52 4.26
CA ARG A 75 8.11 -2.88 3.92
C ARG A 75 7.63 -3.69 5.13
N GLN A 76 7.94 -3.23 6.34
CA GLN A 76 7.57 -3.89 7.59
C GLN A 76 6.38 -3.21 8.27
N ALA A 77 5.88 -2.10 7.72
CA ALA A 77 4.74 -1.38 8.25
C ALA A 77 3.49 -2.26 8.27
N VAL A 78 2.81 -2.32 9.41
CA VAL A 78 1.56 -3.06 9.59
C VAL A 78 0.39 -2.13 9.31
N PRO A 79 -0.63 -2.57 8.55
CA PRO A 79 -1.83 -1.76 8.31
C PRO A 79 -2.53 -1.36 9.61
N THR A 80 -2.82 -0.06 9.75
CA THR A 80 -3.63 0.50 10.84
C THR A 80 -5.13 0.27 10.59
N LEU A 81 -5.93 0.36 11.65
CA LEU A 81 -7.39 0.22 11.61
C LEU A 81 -8.05 1.28 10.72
N ARG A 82 -7.53 2.50 10.78
CA ARG A 82 -7.90 3.64 9.95
C ARG A 82 -6.67 4.06 9.18
N THR A 83 -6.77 4.06 7.85
CA THR A 83 -5.71 4.55 6.96
C THR A 83 -5.84 6.07 6.85
N GLU A 84 -4.71 6.73 6.63
CA GLU A 84 -4.65 8.18 6.42
C GLU A 84 -3.59 8.47 5.37
N THR A 85 -4.01 9.16 4.30
CA THR A 85 -3.12 9.58 3.21
C THR A 85 -1.97 10.45 3.75
N PRO A 86 -0.71 10.22 3.33
CA PRO A 86 0.40 11.07 3.76
C PRO A 86 0.21 12.52 3.29
N LEU A 87 0.35 13.49 4.20
CA LEU A 87 0.25 14.91 3.84
C LEU A 87 1.38 15.39 2.93
N VAL A 88 2.52 14.70 2.96
CA VAL A 88 3.68 14.94 2.12
C VAL A 88 4.04 13.64 1.43
N GLY A 89 3.82 13.58 0.11
CA GLY A 89 4.10 12.41 -0.74
C GLY A 89 4.88 12.78 -2.00
N THR A 90 5.19 11.79 -2.82
CA THR A 90 5.96 11.95 -4.07
C THR A 90 5.12 11.80 -5.35
N GLY A 91 3.86 11.38 -5.20
CA GLY A 91 2.95 11.04 -6.30
C GLY A 91 3.07 9.59 -6.77
N MET A 92 4.02 8.82 -6.24
CA MET A 92 4.18 7.40 -6.54
C MET A 92 3.16 6.53 -5.80
N GLU A 93 2.58 7.04 -4.71
CA GLU A 93 1.65 6.35 -3.81
C GLU A 93 0.45 5.76 -4.58
N ARG A 94 -0.14 6.55 -5.49
CA ARG A 94 -1.28 6.13 -6.31
C ARG A 94 -0.92 5.03 -7.30
N ILE A 95 0.27 5.11 -7.90
CA ILE A 95 0.76 4.11 -8.85
C ILE A 95 0.97 2.79 -8.12
N VAL A 96 1.60 2.83 -6.95
CA VAL A 96 1.87 1.65 -6.12
C VAL A 96 0.57 1.03 -5.63
N ALA A 97 -0.37 1.83 -5.09
CA ALA A 97 -1.65 1.32 -4.62
C ALA A 97 -2.42 0.60 -5.74
N ARG A 98 -2.49 1.20 -6.94
CA ARG A 98 -3.12 0.60 -8.11
C ARG A 98 -2.40 -0.68 -8.55
N ASP A 99 -1.09 -0.64 -8.75
CA ASP A 99 -0.36 -1.74 -9.38
C ASP A 99 -0.03 -2.88 -8.38
N SER A 100 -0.26 -2.67 -7.08
CA SER A 100 -0.06 -3.69 -6.02
C SER A 100 -1.03 -4.87 -6.09
N GLY A 101 -2.19 -4.71 -6.74
CA GLY A 101 -3.28 -5.70 -6.72
C GLY A 101 -4.05 -5.80 -5.41
N SER A 102 -3.75 -4.93 -4.43
CA SER A 102 -4.48 -4.90 -3.15
C SER A 102 -5.83 -4.19 -3.26
N CYS A 103 -5.95 -3.24 -4.20
CA CYS A 103 -7.17 -2.49 -4.48
C CYS A 103 -8.04 -3.20 -5.52
N VAL A 104 -9.34 -2.92 -5.50
CA VAL A 104 -10.28 -3.36 -6.55
C VAL A 104 -10.29 -2.31 -7.65
N ILE A 105 -9.99 -2.72 -8.88
CA ILE A 105 -9.84 -1.82 -10.03
C ILE A 105 -10.91 -2.10 -11.08
N ALA A 106 -11.49 -1.03 -11.62
CA ALA A 106 -12.46 -1.09 -12.70
C ALA A 106 -11.80 -1.60 -13.99
N LYS A 107 -12.29 -2.73 -14.51
CA LYS A 107 -11.83 -3.30 -15.78
C LYS A 107 -12.30 -2.49 -16.99
N ARG A 108 -13.47 -1.84 -16.84
CA ARG A 108 -14.20 -1.11 -17.87
C ARG A 108 -14.80 0.16 -17.29
N GLY A 109 -15.01 1.16 -18.14
CA GLY A 109 -15.72 2.39 -17.78
C GLY A 109 -17.23 2.17 -17.72
N GLY A 110 -17.91 3.00 -16.93
CA GLY A 110 -19.33 2.83 -16.68
C GLY A 110 -19.84 3.76 -15.58
N TYR A 111 -20.95 3.36 -14.97
CA TYR A 111 -21.45 3.97 -13.76
C TYR A 111 -21.80 2.90 -12.73
N ILE A 112 -21.85 3.31 -11.47
CA ILE A 112 -22.10 2.40 -10.36
C ILE A 112 -23.58 2.24 -10.15
N GLU A 113 -24.04 0.98 -10.21
CA GLU A 113 -25.45 0.66 -10.04
C GLU A 113 -25.80 0.45 -8.56
N THR A 114 -25.01 -0.36 -7.85
CA THR A 114 -25.20 -0.62 -6.42
C THR A 114 -23.86 -0.80 -5.72
N VAL A 115 -23.73 -0.29 -4.49
CA VAL A 115 -22.54 -0.46 -3.65
C VAL A 115 -22.90 -1.07 -2.31
N ASP A 116 -22.34 -2.24 -2.04
CA ASP A 116 -22.42 -2.90 -0.74
C ASP A 116 -21.01 -2.98 -0.11
N ALA A 117 -20.95 -3.25 1.20
CA ALA A 117 -19.68 -3.53 1.88
C ALA A 117 -18.98 -4.80 1.36
N SER A 118 -19.71 -5.72 0.71
CA SER A 118 -19.22 -7.01 0.22
C SER A 118 -19.08 -7.08 -1.30
N ARG A 119 -19.73 -6.20 -2.06
CA ARG A 119 -19.69 -6.21 -3.53
C ARG A 119 -19.99 -4.84 -4.14
N ILE A 120 -19.45 -4.61 -5.32
CA ILE A 120 -19.69 -3.42 -6.14
C ILE A 120 -20.22 -3.88 -7.49
N VAL A 121 -21.35 -3.33 -7.92
CA VAL A 121 -21.95 -3.63 -9.22
C VAL A 121 -21.81 -2.41 -10.11
N VAL A 122 -21.13 -2.60 -11.24
CA VAL A 122 -20.87 -1.57 -12.23
C VAL A 122 -21.67 -1.89 -13.49
N ARG A 123 -22.43 -0.92 -13.97
CA ARG A 123 -23.03 -0.98 -15.30
C ARG A 123 -22.08 -0.36 -16.32
N VAL A 124 -21.70 -1.15 -17.30
CA VAL A 124 -20.68 -0.81 -18.29
C VAL A 124 -21.28 0.09 -19.37
N ASN A 125 -20.48 1.05 -19.86
CA ASN A 125 -20.89 1.88 -20.99
C ASN A 125 -21.09 1.03 -22.26
N GLU A 126 -22.14 1.30 -23.03
CA GLU A 126 -22.50 0.55 -24.25
C GLU A 126 -21.32 0.40 -25.24
N ASN A 127 -20.47 1.43 -25.35
CA ASN A 127 -19.30 1.45 -26.22
C ASN A 127 -18.22 0.39 -25.86
N GLU A 128 -18.19 -0.05 -24.61
CA GLU A 128 -17.21 -1.03 -24.09
C GLU A 128 -17.80 -2.45 -23.96
N ILE A 129 -19.08 -2.62 -24.30
CA ILE A 129 -19.76 -3.92 -24.27
C ILE A 129 -19.38 -4.71 -25.54
N LYS A 130 -18.82 -5.90 -25.35
CA LYS A 130 -18.54 -6.84 -26.45
C LYS A 130 -19.79 -7.68 -26.74
N PRO A 131 -19.99 -8.15 -27.99
CA PRO A 131 -21.11 -9.03 -28.31
C PRO A 131 -21.08 -10.30 -27.46
N GLY A 132 -22.16 -10.56 -26.71
CA GLY A 132 -22.30 -11.72 -25.81
C GLY A 132 -21.96 -11.46 -24.34
N ASP A 133 -21.62 -10.24 -23.95
CA ASP A 133 -21.34 -9.86 -22.56
C ASP A 133 -22.60 -9.33 -21.85
N SER A 134 -22.72 -9.54 -20.54
CA SER A 134 -23.91 -9.17 -19.75
C SER A 134 -24.03 -7.67 -19.47
N GLY A 135 -23.03 -6.86 -19.87
CA GLY A 135 -23.00 -5.40 -19.68
C GLY A 135 -22.92 -4.94 -18.22
N VAL A 136 -22.75 -5.88 -17.28
CA VAL A 136 -22.69 -5.66 -15.84
C VAL A 136 -21.47 -6.38 -15.29
N ASP A 137 -20.61 -5.63 -14.59
CA ASP A 137 -19.44 -6.14 -13.89
C ASP A 137 -19.71 -6.19 -12.38
N ILE A 138 -19.46 -7.34 -11.77
CA ILE A 138 -19.59 -7.54 -10.31
C ILE A 138 -18.19 -7.74 -9.72
N TYR A 139 -17.85 -6.91 -8.74
CA TYR A 139 -16.59 -6.97 -8.00
C TYR A 139 -16.88 -7.39 -6.57
N ASN A 140 -16.37 -8.55 -6.15
CA ASN A 140 -16.48 -9.01 -4.77
C ASN A 140 -15.36 -8.41 -3.92
N ILE A 141 -15.70 -7.94 -2.73
CA ILE A 141 -14.79 -7.29 -1.79
C ILE A 141 -14.31 -8.32 -0.76
N ILE A 142 -13.00 -8.35 -0.52
CA ILE A 142 -12.39 -9.19 0.51
C ILE A 142 -12.64 -8.53 1.88
N LYS A 143 -13.27 -9.25 2.81
CA LYS A 143 -13.55 -8.79 4.17
C LYS A 143 -12.81 -9.65 5.20
N TYR A 144 -12.14 -8.97 6.14
CA TYR A 144 -11.54 -9.56 7.35
C TYR A 144 -10.83 -10.91 7.13
N THR A 145 -10.02 -11.00 6.08
CA THR A 145 -9.30 -12.22 5.72
C THR A 145 -7.88 -12.18 6.27
N ARG A 146 -7.37 -13.32 6.73
CA ARG A 146 -6.02 -13.43 7.28
C ARG A 146 -4.96 -13.31 6.17
N SER A 147 -3.90 -12.55 6.43
CA SER A 147 -2.67 -12.56 5.62
C SER A 147 -1.65 -13.59 6.13
N ASN A 148 -0.60 -13.85 5.34
CA ASN A 148 0.49 -14.74 5.75
C ASN A 148 1.22 -14.26 7.03
N GLN A 149 1.24 -12.95 7.28
CA GLN A 149 1.85 -12.34 8.48
C GLN A 149 0.83 -12.14 9.62
N ASN A 150 -0.32 -12.82 9.58
CA ASN A 150 -1.40 -12.71 10.57
C ASN A 150 -1.98 -11.29 10.70
N THR A 151 -1.83 -10.46 9.67
CA THR A 151 -2.51 -9.16 9.58
C THR A 151 -3.87 -9.31 8.91
N CYS A 152 -4.70 -8.29 9.02
CA CYS A 152 -6.03 -8.25 8.40
C CYS A 152 -5.98 -7.69 6.98
N VAL A 153 -6.42 -8.49 6.00
CA VAL A 153 -6.73 -8.03 4.65
C VAL A 153 -8.21 -7.68 4.61
N ASN A 154 -8.48 -6.39 4.46
CA ASN A 154 -9.83 -5.86 4.40
C ASN A 154 -9.91 -4.78 3.33
N GLN A 155 -10.85 -4.94 2.41
CA GLN A 155 -11.12 -3.98 1.36
C GLN A 155 -12.36 -3.13 1.71
N ARG A 156 -12.33 -1.86 1.34
CA ARG A 156 -13.41 -0.90 1.60
C ARG A 156 -13.80 -0.17 0.32
N PRO A 157 -15.09 -0.19 -0.09
CA PRO A 157 -15.53 0.58 -1.25
C PRO A 157 -15.34 2.07 -0.98
N ILE A 158 -14.81 2.79 -1.97
CA ILE A 158 -14.62 4.26 -1.91
C ILE A 158 -15.66 5.02 -2.74
N VAL A 159 -16.31 4.30 -3.64
CA VAL A 159 -17.24 4.83 -4.63
C VAL A 159 -18.68 4.76 -4.13
N SER A 160 -19.54 5.62 -4.65
CA SER A 160 -20.96 5.72 -4.29
C SER A 160 -21.87 5.33 -5.47
N GLU A 161 -23.12 4.99 -5.17
CA GLU A 161 -24.12 4.71 -6.21
C GLU A 161 -24.32 5.91 -7.14
N GLY A 162 -24.33 5.67 -8.45
CA GLY A 162 -24.46 6.71 -9.46
C GLY A 162 -23.14 7.36 -9.90
N ASP A 163 -22.01 7.07 -9.24
CA ASP A 163 -20.71 7.60 -9.66
C ASP A 163 -20.33 7.09 -11.05
N LYS A 164 -19.72 7.98 -11.85
CA LYS A 164 -19.15 7.64 -13.16
C LYS A 164 -17.70 7.24 -12.98
N ILE A 165 -17.34 6.10 -13.55
CA ILE A 165 -16.00 5.54 -13.47
C ILE A 165 -15.40 5.33 -14.86
N SER A 166 -14.08 5.44 -14.93
CA SER A 166 -13.30 5.09 -16.09
C SER A 166 -12.58 3.76 -15.87
N LYS A 167 -12.13 3.16 -16.97
CA LYS A 167 -11.23 2.01 -16.91
C LYS A 167 -9.99 2.36 -16.09
N ASN A 168 -9.58 1.43 -15.22
CA ASN A 168 -8.47 1.53 -14.27
C ASN A 168 -8.68 2.45 -13.06
N ASP A 169 -9.90 2.95 -12.84
CA ASP A 169 -10.21 3.63 -11.58
C ASP A 169 -10.29 2.63 -10.43
N ILE A 170 -9.92 3.08 -9.23
CA ILE A 170 -9.98 2.29 -8.00
C ILE A 170 -11.42 2.37 -7.46
N LEU A 171 -12.03 1.21 -7.21
CA LEU A 171 -13.41 1.08 -6.72
C LEU A 171 -13.45 0.79 -5.22
N ALA A 172 -12.48 0.04 -4.72
CA ALA A 172 -12.30 -0.22 -3.30
C ALA A 172 -10.82 -0.19 -2.93
N ASP A 173 -10.54 0.44 -1.80
CA ASP A 173 -9.22 0.48 -1.20
C ASP A 173 -8.88 -0.87 -0.57
N GLY A 174 -7.61 -1.22 -0.64
CA GLY A 174 -7.03 -2.35 0.07
C GLY A 174 -6.57 -2.01 1.48
N PRO A 175 -5.92 -2.96 2.18
CA PRO A 175 -5.21 -2.65 3.41
C PRO A 175 -4.10 -1.61 3.15
N SER A 176 -3.94 -0.65 4.07
CA SER A 176 -2.96 0.45 3.94
C SER A 176 -3.11 1.30 2.67
N VAL A 177 -4.34 1.50 2.20
CA VAL A 177 -4.66 2.44 1.12
C VAL A 177 -5.79 3.34 1.58
N ASP A 178 -5.74 4.61 1.18
CA ASP A 178 -6.77 5.61 1.44
C ASP A 178 -7.01 6.40 0.15
N LEU A 179 -8.24 6.39 -0.36
CA LEU A 179 -8.66 7.04 -1.61
C LEU A 179 -7.76 6.71 -2.81
N GLY A 180 -7.30 5.46 -2.89
CA GLY A 180 -6.42 4.98 -3.93
C GLY A 180 -4.95 5.41 -3.80
N GLU A 181 -4.54 5.99 -2.67
CA GLU A 181 -3.15 6.32 -2.35
C GLU A 181 -2.59 5.44 -1.23
N LEU A 182 -1.37 4.97 -1.41
CA LEU A 182 -0.68 4.14 -0.43
C LEU A 182 -0.50 4.89 0.90
N SER A 183 -1.04 4.32 1.97
CA SER A 183 -1.16 4.93 3.29
C SER A 183 -0.70 3.93 4.36
N LEU A 184 0.62 3.80 4.51
CA LEU A 184 1.25 2.82 5.41
C LEU A 184 1.20 3.22 6.90
N GLY A 185 0.90 4.48 7.21
CA GLY A 185 0.99 5.05 8.55
C GLY A 185 -0.06 6.12 8.82
N GLN A 186 0.26 7.07 9.73
CA GLN A 186 -0.60 8.18 10.13
C GLN A 186 0.20 9.47 10.18
N ASN A 187 -0.46 10.61 9.91
CA ASN A 187 0.16 11.91 10.12
C ASN A 187 0.06 12.28 11.60
N ILE A 188 1.19 12.62 12.21
CA ILE A 188 1.28 13.01 13.63
C ILE A 188 2.00 14.35 13.79
N ARG A 189 1.59 15.12 14.79
CA ARG A 189 2.26 16.37 15.14
C ARG A 189 3.51 16.07 15.97
N ILE A 190 4.67 16.39 15.41
CA ILE A 190 5.98 16.15 16.05
C ILE A 190 6.58 17.48 16.50
N ALA A 191 7.28 17.46 17.64
CA ALA A 191 8.10 18.57 18.12
C ALA A 191 9.52 18.07 18.37
N PHE A 192 10.51 18.76 17.81
CA PHE A 192 11.92 18.48 18.04
C PHE A 192 12.40 19.27 19.26
N MET A 193 12.39 18.64 20.43
CA MET A 193 12.94 19.20 21.66
C MET A 193 13.37 18.09 22.62
N PRO A 194 14.43 18.28 23.43
CA PRO A 194 14.72 17.37 24.53
C PRO A 194 13.62 17.49 25.60
N TRP A 195 13.18 16.36 26.16
CA TRP A 195 12.14 16.36 27.20
C TRP A 195 12.47 15.41 28.34
N ASN A 196 13.02 15.97 29.43
CA ASN A 196 13.30 15.27 30.70
C ASN A 196 14.05 13.92 30.56
N GLY A 197 14.82 13.72 29.48
CA GLY A 197 15.52 12.47 29.19
C GLY A 197 14.64 11.33 28.67
N TYR A 198 13.33 11.52 28.48
CA TYR A 198 12.45 10.47 27.94
C TYR A 198 12.70 10.19 26.46
N ASN A 199 13.23 11.17 25.72
CA ASN A 199 13.69 11.01 24.35
C ASN A 199 15.23 10.91 24.25
N PHE A 200 15.85 10.26 25.25
CA PHE A 200 17.29 9.96 25.19
C PHE A 200 17.58 8.90 24.13
N GLU A 201 18.73 9.05 23.44
CA GLU A 201 19.09 8.29 22.23
C GLU A 201 17.99 8.38 21.15
N ASP A 202 17.42 7.24 20.75
CA ASP A 202 16.39 7.14 19.72
C ASP A 202 15.00 6.83 20.31
N SER A 203 14.82 7.07 21.62
CA SER A 203 13.54 6.85 22.29
C SER A 203 12.49 7.87 21.86
N ILE A 204 11.25 7.41 21.66
CA ILE A 204 10.12 8.25 21.25
C ILE A 204 9.16 8.42 22.42
N LEU A 205 8.90 9.68 22.79
CA LEU A 205 7.84 10.02 23.75
C LEU A 205 6.54 10.27 22.98
N ILE A 206 5.51 9.48 23.28
CA ILE A 206 4.19 9.58 22.66
C ILE A 206 3.17 10.22 23.60
N SER A 207 2.19 10.91 23.03
CA SER A 207 1.05 11.44 23.77
C SER A 207 -0.03 10.36 23.94
N ASP A 208 -0.67 10.34 25.11
CA ASP A 208 -1.85 9.49 25.38
C ASP A 208 -3.03 9.79 24.44
N GLY A 209 -3.06 10.99 23.84
CA GLY A 209 -4.04 11.34 22.81
C GLY A 209 -3.98 10.40 21.59
N LEU A 210 -2.80 9.91 21.21
CA LEU A 210 -2.66 8.98 20.08
C LEU A 210 -3.31 7.62 20.37
N VAL A 211 -3.30 7.20 21.63
CA VAL A 211 -3.95 5.96 22.08
C VAL A 211 -5.46 6.17 22.12
N SER A 212 -5.91 7.31 22.66
CA SER A 212 -7.33 7.66 22.74
C SER A 212 -8.01 7.78 21.37
N GLU A 213 -7.25 8.15 20.34
CA GLU A 213 -7.72 8.28 18.95
C GLU A 213 -7.58 6.99 18.12
N ASP A 214 -7.07 5.90 18.69
CA ASP A 214 -6.80 4.63 18.00
C ASP A 214 -5.92 4.76 16.74
N LYS A 215 -5.00 5.73 16.72
CA LYS A 215 -4.18 6.06 15.53
C LYS A 215 -3.34 4.88 15.04
N PHE A 216 -2.72 4.15 15.97
CA PHE A 216 -1.83 3.02 15.67
C PHE A 216 -2.40 1.66 16.07
N THR A 217 -3.73 1.55 16.17
CA THR A 217 -4.41 0.28 16.47
C THR A 217 -4.43 -0.60 15.20
N SER A 218 -4.03 -1.86 15.31
CA SER A 218 -4.02 -2.85 14.21
C SER A 218 -4.90 -4.05 14.51
N ILE A 219 -5.38 -4.74 13.47
CA ILE A 219 -6.16 -5.99 13.60
C ILE A 219 -5.27 -7.16 13.19
N HIS A 220 -5.15 -8.13 14.10
CA HIS A 220 -4.44 -9.39 13.87
C HIS A 220 -5.42 -10.56 13.90
N ILE A 221 -5.27 -11.48 12.95
CA ILE A 221 -6.12 -12.66 12.81
C ILE A 221 -5.22 -13.90 12.93
N GLN A 222 -5.52 -14.73 13.92
CA GLN A 222 -4.85 -16.01 14.12
C GLN A 222 -5.82 -17.15 13.83
N GLU A 223 -5.32 -18.16 13.14
CA GLU A 223 -6.06 -19.37 12.83
C GLU A 223 -5.53 -20.49 13.73
N LEU A 224 -6.42 -21.06 14.53
CA LEU A 224 -6.12 -22.18 15.42
C LEU A 224 -6.86 -23.41 14.90
N THR A 225 -6.16 -24.53 14.75
CA THR A 225 -6.74 -25.77 14.24
C THR A 225 -6.66 -26.84 15.34
N CYS A 226 -7.81 -27.39 15.70
CA CYS A 226 -7.90 -28.60 16.53
C CYS A 226 -8.15 -29.79 15.61
N ILE A 227 -7.44 -30.90 15.81
CA ILE A 227 -7.58 -32.11 15.00
C ILE A 227 -7.74 -33.28 15.96
N ALA A 228 -8.89 -33.95 15.90
CA ALA A 228 -9.09 -35.25 16.53
C ALA A 228 -8.53 -36.35 15.64
N ARG A 229 -7.80 -37.31 16.21
CA ARG A 229 -7.18 -38.42 15.46
C ARG A 229 -7.60 -39.78 16.00
N ASP A 230 -7.58 -40.75 15.10
CA ASP A 230 -7.69 -42.16 15.49
C ASP A 230 -6.35 -42.65 16.06
N THR A 231 -6.38 -43.03 17.33
CA THR A 231 -5.23 -43.67 17.98
C THR A 231 -5.45 -45.17 18.08
N LYS A 232 -4.39 -45.93 18.40
CA LYS A 232 -4.50 -47.38 18.61
C LYS A 232 -5.38 -47.75 19.82
N LEU A 233 -5.57 -46.82 20.75
CA LEU A 233 -6.36 -47.02 21.98
C LEU A 233 -7.83 -46.62 21.81
N GLY A 234 -8.17 -45.99 20.69
CA GLY A 234 -9.50 -45.47 20.40
C GLY A 234 -9.45 -44.19 19.58
N SER A 235 -10.58 -43.82 19.00
CA SER A 235 -10.78 -42.55 18.31
C SER A 235 -10.89 -41.42 19.32
N GLU A 236 -10.19 -40.31 19.06
CA GLU A 236 -10.40 -39.07 19.80
C GLU A 236 -11.69 -38.39 19.31
N GLU A 237 -12.44 -37.80 20.22
CA GLU A 237 -13.68 -37.08 19.93
C GLU A 237 -13.57 -35.63 20.40
N VAL A 238 -14.13 -34.70 19.62
CA VAL A 238 -14.35 -33.32 20.06
C VAL A 238 -15.72 -33.28 20.72
N SER A 239 -15.76 -32.96 22.00
CA SER A 239 -16.97 -32.95 22.82
C SER A 239 -16.86 -31.90 23.94
N ALA A 240 -18.00 -31.37 24.36
CA ALA A 240 -18.12 -30.49 25.51
C ALA A 240 -17.97 -31.23 26.87
N ASP A 241 -18.00 -32.57 26.89
CA ASP A 241 -17.81 -33.39 28.09
C ASP A 241 -16.32 -33.52 28.46
N ILE A 242 -15.77 -32.46 29.06
CA ILE A 242 -14.35 -32.39 29.40
C ILE A 242 -14.13 -32.76 30.88
N PRO A 243 -13.36 -33.81 31.19
CA PRO A 243 -13.15 -34.24 32.57
C PRO A 243 -12.35 -33.21 33.38
N ASN A 244 -12.75 -33.00 34.63
CA ASN A 244 -12.11 -32.09 35.60
C ASN A 244 -12.13 -30.60 35.21
N VAL A 245 -13.03 -30.18 34.33
CA VAL A 245 -13.23 -28.76 33.97
C VAL A 245 -14.53 -28.25 34.59
N GLY A 246 -14.50 -27.06 35.19
CA GLY A 246 -15.68 -26.43 35.78
C GLY A 246 -16.61 -25.80 34.74
N GLU A 247 -17.91 -25.71 35.06
CA GLU A 247 -18.95 -25.18 34.16
C GLU A 247 -18.66 -23.77 33.63
N SER A 248 -17.92 -22.94 34.38
CA SER A 248 -17.56 -21.59 33.94
C SER A 248 -16.69 -21.58 32.67
N ALA A 249 -15.83 -22.58 32.48
CA ALA A 249 -15.02 -22.71 31.28
C ALA A 249 -15.83 -23.27 30.10
N LEU A 250 -16.79 -24.15 30.38
CA LEU A 250 -17.70 -24.74 29.38
C LEU A 250 -18.74 -23.73 28.87
N SER A 251 -19.01 -22.65 29.60
CA SER A 251 -20.00 -21.64 29.23
C SER A 251 -19.79 -20.96 27.86
N LYS A 252 -18.60 -21.08 27.28
CA LYS A 252 -18.25 -20.53 25.97
C LYS A 252 -18.27 -21.55 24.83
N LEU A 253 -18.45 -22.83 25.15
CA LEU A 253 -18.56 -23.92 24.18
C LEU A 253 -20.02 -24.08 23.75
N ASP A 254 -20.22 -24.55 22.52
CA ASP A 254 -21.55 -24.92 22.06
C ASP A 254 -21.86 -26.39 22.40
N GLU A 255 -23.00 -26.92 21.95
CA GLU A 255 -23.40 -28.30 22.24
C GLU A 255 -22.42 -29.35 21.66
N PHE A 256 -21.54 -28.96 20.73
CA PHE A 256 -20.57 -29.82 20.07
C PHE A 256 -19.14 -29.66 20.61
N GLY A 257 -18.90 -28.73 21.54
CA GLY A 257 -17.59 -28.43 22.14
C GLY A 257 -17.00 -27.13 21.62
#